data_AF-A0A4Y2BVF9-F1
#
_entry.id   AF-A0A4Y2BVF9-F1
#
_cell.length_a   1.000
_cell.length_b   1.000
_cell.length_c   1.000
_cell.angle_alpha   90.00
_cell.angle_beta   90.00
_cell.angle_gamma   90.00
#
_symmetry.space_group_name_H-M   'P 1'
#
loop_
_entity.id
_entity.type
_entity.pdbx_description
1 polymer ?
#
loop_
_entity_poly.entity_id
_entity_poly.type
_entity_poly.pdbx_seq_one_letter_code
_entity_poly.pdbx_strand_id
1 'polypeptide(L)'
;MDGLNHVIKQIGYHPEYLKEFLGTQNYLLKGDGPLRYDYRHYIAIMAAARHQCTCLINHYKQKFTLAGGNAQWLKGLQYIPKKLMNLNEINKILAHTPWRLTKSHLEVSPHKEHDYLLKNKAQYSCILILDFG
;
A
#
# COMPACT_ATOMS: atom_id res chain seq x y z
N MET A 1 -2.49 14.47 16.05
CA MET A 1 -2.36 13.22 16.84
C MET A 1 -2.39 12.08 15.85
N ASP A 2 -1.23 11.43 15.67
CA ASP A 2 -0.99 10.49 14.57
C ASP A 2 -1.78 9.20 14.78
N GLY A 3 -2.63 8.84 13.81
CA GLY A 3 -3.47 7.64 13.89
C GLY A 3 -2.66 6.35 14.13
N LEU A 4 -1.44 6.28 13.61
CA LEU A 4 -0.53 5.16 13.84
C LEU A 4 -0.26 4.92 15.34
N ASN A 5 -0.30 5.96 16.20
CA ASN A 5 -0.12 5.80 17.64
C ASN A 5 -1.24 4.97 18.29
N HIS A 6 -2.46 4.98 17.74
CA HIS A 6 -3.54 4.14 18.25
C HIS A 6 -3.32 2.66 17.90
N VAL A 7 -2.94 2.38 16.65
CA VAL A 7 -2.65 1.02 16.17
C VAL A 7 -1.41 0.45 16.87
N ILE A 8 -0.33 1.22 16.95
CA ILE A 8 0.89 0.84 17.68
C ILE A 8 0.58 0.59 19.15
N LYS A 9 -0.32 1.34 19.77
CA LYS A 9 -0.71 1.13 21.17
C LYS A 9 -1.43 -0.21 21.38
N GLN A 10 -2.26 -0.65 20.45
CA GLN A 10 -2.91 -1.96 20.51
C GLN A 10 -1.91 -3.09 20.26
N ILE A 11 -1.06 -2.95 19.24
CA ILE A 11 -0.01 -3.95 18.93
C ILE A 11 1.03 -4.01 20.06
N GLY A 12 1.24 -2.90 20.77
CA GLY A 12 2.18 -2.77 21.89
C GLY A 12 1.86 -3.63 23.12
N TYR A 13 0.68 -4.24 23.21
CA TYR A 13 0.42 -5.31 24.18
C TYR A 13 1.25 -6.57 23.91
N HIS A 14 1.81 -6.72 22.70
CA HIS A 14 2.66 -7.83 22.28
C HIS A 14 4.01 -7.29 21.73
N PRO A 15 5.00 -7.03 22.60
CA PRO A 15 6.22 -6.29 22.22
C PRO A 15 7.07 -6.99 21.16
N GLU A 16 7.20 -8.32 21.21
CA GLU A 16 7.92 -9.09 20.17
C GLU A 16 7.22 -8.99 18.81
N TYR A 17 5.89 -9.09 18.79
CA TYR A 17 5.12 -8.92 17.56
C TYR A 17 5.19 -7.48 17.04
N LEU A 18 5.14 -6.47 17.92
CA LEU A 18 5.30 -5.07 17.56
C LEU A 18 6.65 -4.81 16.87
N LYS A 19 7.73 -5.42 17.38
CA LYS A 19 9.07 -5.29 16.79
C LYS A 19 9.10 -5.84 15.36
N GLU A 20 8.60 -7.04 15.14
CA GLU A 20 8.55 -7.65 13.81
C GLU A 20 7.61 -6.89 12.85
N PHE A 21 6.47 -6.40 13.36
CA PHE A 21 5.53 -5.57 12.61
C PHE A 21 6.17 -4.26 12.12
N LEU A 22 6.81 -3.51 13.03
CA LEU A 22 7.49 -2.26 12.69
C LEU A 22 8.69 -2.50 11.78
N GLY A 23 9.43 -3.58 11.99
CA GLY A 23 10.54 -4.00 11.12
C GLY A 23 10.06 -4.22 9.69
N THR A 24 8.98 -5.00 9.53
CA THR A 24 8.37 -5.29 8.23
C THR A 24 7.82 -4.02 7.59
N GLN A 25 7.08 -3.19 8.33
CA GLN A 25 6.53 -1.93 7.82
C GLN A 25 7.63 -0.98 7.34
N ASN A 26 8.71 -0.83 8.12
CA ASN A 26 9.85 0.00 7.74
C ASN A 26 10.55 -0.55 6.49
N TYR A 27 10.77 -1.85 6.39
CA TYR A 27 11.37 -2.46 5.20
C TYR A 27 10.53 -2.19 3.95
N LEU A 28 9.21 -2.41 4.02
CA LEU A 28 8.32 -2.25 2.87
C LEU A 28 8.17 -0.79 2.45
N LEU A 29 7.99 0.14 3.40
CA LEU A 29 7.64 1.53 3.09
C LEU A 29 8.83 2.49 3.06
N LYS A 30 9.90 2.21 3.82
CA LYS A 30 11.06 3.09 3.98
C LYS A 30 12.38 2.51 3.51
N GLY A 31 12.49 1.18 3.42
CA GLY A 31 13.70 0.52 2.94
C GLY A 31 13.99 0.81 1.48
N ASP A 32 15.25 0.69 1.09
CA ASP A 32 15.62 0.75 -0.33
C ASP A 32 14.86 -0.31 -1.11
N GLY A 33 14.36 0.10 -2.26
CA GLY A 33 13.58 -0.82 -3.07
C GLY A 33 13.18 -0.22 -4.41
N PRO A 34 12.71 -1.08 -5.32
CA PRO A 34 12.49 -0.76 -6.73
C PRO A 34 11.32 0.20 -6.98
N LEU A 35 10.50 0.43 -5.95
CA LEU A 35 9.40 1.38 -5.95
C LEU A 35 9.86 2.75 -5.44
N ARG A 36 9.48 3.81 -6.16
CA ARG A 36 9.58 5.17 -5.64
C ARG A 36 8.77 5.32 -4.35
N TYR A 37 9.28 6.12 -3.43
CA TYR A 37 8.72 6.27 -2.09
C TYR A 37 7.29 6.85 -2.10
N ASP A 38 6.98 7.75 -3.03
CA ASP A 38 5.63 8.30 -3.24
C ASP A 38 4.63 7.23 -3.69
N TYR A 39 5.02 6.33 -4.59
CA TYR A 39 4.15 5.23 -5.02
C TYR A 39 3.78 4.32 -3.84
N ARG A 40 4.75 3.95 -2.99
CA ARG A 40 4.51 3.06 -1.83
C ARG A 40 3.47 3.63 -0.87
N HIS A 41 3.60 4.92 -0.55
CA HIS A 41 2.67 5.58 0.35
C HIS A 41 1.29 5.76 -0.28
N TYR A 42 1.21 6.03 -1.59
CA TYR A 42 -0.09 6.11 -2.25
C TYR A 42 -0.80 4.74 -2.29
N ILE A 43 -0.06 3.67 -2.51
CA ILE A 43 -0.61 2.31 -2.47
C ILE A 43 -1.12 1.97 -1.06
N ALA A 44 -0.39 2.35 -0.01
CA ALA A 44 -0.84 2.21 1.36
C ALA A 44 -2.13 3.02 1.66
N ILE A 45 -2.27 4.23 1.08
CA ILE A 45 -3.52 4.99 1.12
C ILE A 45 -4.66 4.20 0.45
N MET A 46 -4.41 3.63 -0.72
CA MET A 46 -5.42 2.83 -1.43
C MET A 46 -5.83 1.59 -0.65
N ALA A 47 -4.88 0.92 0.02
CA ALA A 47 -5.10 -0.22 0.91
C ALA A 47 -6.03 0.16 2.07
N ALA A 48 -5.61 1.15 2.87
CA ALA A 48 -6.35 1.63 4.03
C ALA A 48 -7.75 2.17 3.66
N ALA A 49 -7.89 2.79 2.47
CA ALA A 49 -9.17 3.25 1.95
C ALA A 49 -10.17 2.14 1.69
N ARG A 50 -9.72 0.91 1.35
CA ARG A 50 -10.62 -0.25 1.16
C ARG A 50 -11.37 -0.62 2.44
N HIS A 51 -10.73 -0.43 3.59
CA HIS A 51 -11.29 -0.73 4.91
C HIS A 51 -11.82 0.50 5.63
N GLN A 52 -11.86 1.65 4.95
CA GLN A 52 -12.29 2.93 5.52
C GLN A 52 -11.52 3.31 6.80
N CYS A 53 -10.25 2.87 6.91
CA CYS A 53 -9.41 3.17 8.06
C CYS A 53 -8.87 4.60 7.97
N THR A 54 -9.68 5.58 8.38
CA THR A 54 -9.37 7.03 8.31
C THR A 54 -8.06 7.38 9.00
N CYS A 55 -7.77 6.70 10.11
CA CYS A 55 -6.54 6.76 10.88
C CYS A 55 -5.29 6.46 10.01
N LEU A 56 -5.27 5.31 9.32
CA LEU A 56 -4.17 4.90 8.44
C LEU A 56 -4.12 5.72 7.15
N ILE A 57 -5.30 6.06 6.58
CA ILE A 57 -5.40 6.94 5.41
C ILE A 57 -4.70 8.28 5.69
N ASN A 58 -4.99 8.90 6.83
CA ASN A 58 -4.39 10.19 7.18
C ASN A 58 -2.89 10.07 7.43
N HIS A 59 -2.46 9.00 8.09
CA HIS A 59 -1.03 8.72 8.31
C HIS A 59 -0.27 8.61 6.98
N TYR A 60 -0.76 7.78 6.05
CA TYR A 60 -0.10 7.58 4.77
C TYR A 60 -0.21 8.80 3.84
N LYS A 61 -1.28 9.59 3.92
CA LYS A 61 -1.39 10.89 3.22
C LYS A 61 -0.30 11.87 3.65
N GLN A 62 -0.02 11.96 4.94
CA GLN A 62 1.04 12.82 5.46
C GLN A 62 2.40 12.35 4.94
N LYS A 63 2.69 11.04 5.02
CA LYS A 63 3.94 10.46 4.52
C LYS A 63 4.11 10.60 3.01
N PHE A 64 3.04 10.44 2.23
CA PHE A 64 3.03 10.67 0.79
C PHE A 64 3.38 12.13 0.45
N THR A 65 2.81 13.08 1.19
CA THR A 65 3.08 14.51 0.99
C THR A 65 4.53 14.85 1.35
N LEU A 66 5.03 14.34 2.49
CA LEU A 66 6.43 14.51 2.91
C LEU A 66 7.43 13.92 1.92
N ALA A 67 7.03 12.90 1.17
CA ALA A 67 7.84 12.29 0.12
C ALA A 67 7.87 13.08 -1.21
N GLY A 68 7.22 14.25 -1.28
CA GLY A 68 7.08 15.01 -2.52
C GLY A 68 6.08 14.38 -3.50
N GLY A 69 5.15 13.56 -3.02
CA GLY A 69 4.10 12.96 -3.85
C GLY A 69 3.20 14.02 -4.48
N ASN A 70 2.70 13.73 -5.69
CA ASN A 70 1.83 14.66 -6.41
C ASN A 70 0.47 14.83 -5.68
N ALA A 71 0.21 16.02 -5.14
CA ALA A 71 -1.00 16.33 -4.40
C ALA A 71 -2.30 16.11 -5.19
N GLN A 72 -2.28 16.17 -6.54
CA GLN A 72 -3.45 15.88 -7.36
C GLN A 72 -3.96 14.45 -7.16
N TRP A 73 -3.07 13.50 -6.86
CA TRP A 73 -3.46 12.11 -6.66
C TRP A 73 -4.39 11.92 -5.45
N LEU A 74 -4.32 12.82 -4.47
CA LEU A 74 -5.18 12.79 -3.29
C LEU A 74 -6.62 13.28 -3.58
N LYS A 75 -6.88 13.84 -4.76
CA LYS A 75 -8.22 14.32 -5.17
C LYS A 75 -9.14 13.21 -5.71
N GLY A 76 -8.60 12.03 -5.99
CA GLY A 76 -9.37 10.88 -6.46
C GLY A 76 -8.61 10.01 -7.46
N LEU A 77 -9.15 8.81 -7.73
CA LEU A 77 -8.54 7.81 -8.61
C LEU A 77 -8.42 8.27 -10.06
N GLN A 78 -9.18 9.27 -10.49
CA GLN A 78 -9.09 9.85 -11.83
C GLN A 78 -7.81 10.67 -12.07
N TYR A 79 -7.11 11.07 -11.00
CA TYR A 79 -5.90 11.90 -11.07
C TYR A 79 -4.60 11.10 -10.96
N ILE A 80 -4.69 9.77 -10.86
CA ILE A 80 -3.52 8.90 -10.71
C ILE A 80 -3.09 8.31 -12.05
N PRO A 81 -1.82 7.94 -12.21
CA PRO A 81 -1.35 7.20 -13.37
C PRO A 81 -2.15 5.91 -13.58
N LYS A 82 -2.47 5.59 -14.84
CA LYS A 82 -3.17 4.36 -15.23
C LYS A 82 -2.57 3.09 -14.61
N LYS A 83 -1.26 3.12 -14.35
CA LYS A 83 -0.51 2.08 -13.65
C LYS A 83 -1.03 1.80 -12.22
N LEU A 84 -1.28 2.84 -11.44
CA LEU A 84 -1.86 2.74 -10.08
C LEU A 84 -3.36 2.43 -10.13
N MET A 85 -4.06 2.94 -11.16
CA MET A 85 -5.47 2.62 -11.37
C MET A 85 -5.69 1.13 -11.62
N ASN A 86 -4.85 0.49 -12.44
CA ASN A 86 -4.91 -0.97 -12.65
C ASN A 86 -4.66 -1.76 -11.35
N LEU A 87 -3.79 -1.24 -10.47
CA LEU A 87 -3.55 -1.85 -9.16
C LEU A 87 -4.76 -1.77 -8.22
N ASN A 88 -5.65 -0.78 -8.40
CA ASN A 88 -6.86 -0.67 -7.60
C ASN A 88 -7.78 -1.89 -7.75
N GLU A 89 -7.89 -2.44 -8.95
CA GLU A 89 -8.71 -3.62 -9.21
C GLU A 89 -8.11 -4.88 -8.57
N ILE A 90 -6.78 -5.02 -8.60
CA ILE A 90 -6.07 -6.10 -7.92
C ILE A 90 -6.22 -5.95 -6.39
N ASN A 91 -6.06 -4.74 -5.87
CA ASN A 91 -6.27 -4.43 -4.46
C ASN A 91 -7.68 -4.81 -3.98
N LYS A 92 -8.71 -4.51 -4.79
CA LYS A 92 -10.10 -4.92 -4.50
C LYS A 92 -10.27 -6.43 -4.40
N ILE A 93 -9.65 -7.21 -5.29
CA ILE A 93 -9.70 -8.68 -5.24
C ILE A 93 -8.99 -9.19 -4.00
N LEU A 94 -7.77 -8.73 -3.74
CA LEU A 94 -6.98 -9.13 -2.58
C LEU A 94 -7.67 -8.80 -1.26
N ALA A 95 -8.34 -7.65 -1.18
CA ALA A 95 -8.96 -7.17 0.04
C ALA A 95 -10.24 -7.91 0.46
N HIS A 96 -10.96 -8.51 -0.48
CA HIS A 96 -12.28 -9.09 -0.19
C HIS A 96 -12.42 -10.53 -0.62
N THR A 97 -11.75 -10.93 -1.69
CA THR A 97 -11.88 -12.27 -2.28
C THR A 97 -10.54 -12.74 -2.83
N PRO A 98 -9.51 -12.90 -1.98
CA PRO A 98 -8.16 -13.24 -2.44
C PRO A 98 -8.13 -14.55 -3.26
N TRP A 99 -9.03 -15.49 -2.98
CA TRP A 99 -9.19 -16.74 -3.73
C TRP A 99 -9.66 -16.57 -5.19
N ARG A 100 -10.15 -15.38 -5.59
CA ARG A 100 -10.54 -15.08 -6.98
C ARG A 100 -9.38 -14.57 -7.83
N LEU A 101 -8.17 -14.48 -7.28
CA LEU A 101 -6.99 -14.02 -8.01
C LEU A 101 -6.60 -15.06 -9.08
N THR A 102 -6.67 -14.67 -10.34
CA THR A 102 -6.30 -15.50 -11.51
C THR A 102 -5.09 -14.90 -12.22
N LYS A 103 -4.36 -15.74 -13.00
CA LYS A 103 -3.19 -15.29 -13.78
C LYS A 103 -3.50 -14.15 -14.74
N SER A 104 -4.71 -14.08 -15.29
CA SER A 104 -5.15 -12.99 -16.16
C SER A 104 -5.19 -11.63 -15.46
N HIS A 105 -5.51 -11.59 -14.16
CA HIS A 105 -5.41 -10.36 -13.35
C HIS A 105 -3.96 -9.91 -13.12
N LEU A 106 -3.00 -10.83 -13.28
CA LEU A 106 -1.56 -10.59 -13.13
C LEU A 106 -0.85 -10.31 -14.46
N GLU A 107 -1.53 -10.53 -15.60
CA GLU A 107 -1.06 -10.39 -16.99
C GLU A 107 -1.46 -9.04 -17.61
N VAL A 108 -1.31 -7.95 -16.86
CA VAL A 108 -1.65 -6.61 -17.36
C VAL A 108 -0.57 -6.08 -18.31
N SER A 109 -0.80 -6.30 -19.61
CA SER A 109 -0.23 -5.68 -20.83
C SER A 109 1.23 -6.01 -21.21
N PRO A 110 1.51 -6.40 -22.47
CA PRO A 110 2.84 -6.83 -22.95
C PRO A 110 3.83 -5.69 -23.26
N HIS A 111 3.58 -4.46 -22.80
CA HIS A 111 4.54 -3.37 -23.00
C HIS A 111 5.65 -3.39 -21.94
N LYS A 112 6.89 -3.48 -22.41
CA LYS A 112 8.15 -3.76 -21.68
C LYS A 112 8.49 -2.82 -20.50
N GLU A 113 7.70 -1.80 -20.19
CA GLU A 113 7.86 -0.92 -19.01
C GLU A 113 7.01 -1.34 -17.79
N HIS A 114 6.13 -2.32 -17.95
CA HIS A 114 5.21 -2.82 -16.90
C HIS A 114 5.87 -3.77 -15.88
N ASP A 115 7.10 -4.18 -16.13
CA ASP A 115 7.78 -5.26 -15.41
C ASP A 115 8.14 -4.91 -13.96
N TYR A 116 8.36 -3.63 -13.63
CA TYR A 116 8.87 -3.22 -12.32
C TYR A 116 7.87 -3.32 -11.16
N LEU A 117 6.58 -3.05 -11.39
CA LEU A 117 5.59 -3.25 -10.32
C LEU A 117 5.13 -4.71 -10.25
N LEU A 118 5.16 -5.44 -11.37
CA LEU A 118 4.81 -6.86 -11.38
C LEU A 118 5.91 -7.74 -10.77
N LYS A 119 7.20 -7.38 -10.95
CA LYS A 119 8.35 -8.04 -10.30
C LYS A 119 8.34 -7.94 -8.78
N ASN A 120 7.67 -6.93 -8.24
CA ASN A 120 7.61 -6.66 -6.81
C ASN A 120 6.24 -6.95 -6.19
N LYS A 121 5.42 -7.81 -6.83
CA LYS A 121 4.11 -8.28 -6.37
C LYS A 121 4.07 -8.61 -4.87
N ALA A 122 5.14 -9.21 -4.34
CA ALA A 122 5.31 -9.51 -2.92
C ALA A 122 5.28 -8.26 -2.02
N GLN A 123 5.99 -7.18 -2.39
CA GLN A 123 6.03 -5.94 -1.61
C GLN A 123 4.66 -5.26 -1.58
N TYR A 124 3.90 -5.31 -2.68
CA TYR A 124 2.51 -4.80 -2.72
C TYR A 124 1.56 -5.66 -1.91
N SER A 125 1.58 -6.98 -2.10
CA SER A 125 0.72 -7.88 -1.34
C SER A 125 0.98 -7.76 0.16
N CYS A 126 2.24 -7.59 0.58
CA CYS A 126 2.58 -7.39 1.98
C CYS A 126 2.10 -6.03 2.53
N ILE A 127 2.19 -4.94 1.76
CA ILE A 127 1.62 -3.63 2.18
C ILE A 127 0.10 -3.74 2.32
N LEU A 128 -0.56 -4.46 1.41
CA LEU A 128 -1.99 -4.70 1.53
C LEU A 128 -2.31 -5.54 2.76
N ILE A 129 -1.64 -6.69 2.95
CA ILE A 129 -1.89 -7.65 4.04
C ILE A 129 -1.61 -7.07 5.44
N LEU A 130 -0.63 -6.16 5.60
CA LEU A 130 -0.32 -5.55 6.89
C LEU A 130 -1.46 -4.68 7.45
N ASP A 131 -2.41 -4.24 6.61
CA ASP A 131 -3.58 -3.46 7.05
C ASP A 131 -4.80 -4.36 7.38
N PHE A 132 -4.68 -5.71 7.30
CA PHE A 132 -5.76 -6.69 7.60
C PHE A 132 -5.59 -7.47 8.91
N GLY A 133 -4.48 -7.25 9.64
CA GLY A 133 -4.19 -7.92 10.92
C GLY A 133 -4.87 -7.27 12.10
#